data_AF-A0A943PQA0-F1
#
_entry.id   AF-A0A943PQA0-F1
#
_cell.length_a   1.000
_cell.length_b   1.000
_cell.length_c   1.000
_cell.angle_alpha   90.00
_cell.angle_beta   90.00
_cell.angle_gamma   90.00
#
_symmetry.space_group_name_H-M   'P 1'
#
loop_
_entity.id
_entity.type
_entity.pdbx_description
1 polymer ?
#
loop_
_entity_poly.entity_id
_entity_poly.type
_entity_poly.pdbx_seq_one_letter_code
_entity_poly.pdbx_strand_id
1 'polypeptide(L)'
;MNIYELTGNYEHLLNMLYDEDVDEKALLDTLESIEGDIEDKADGYAKIIKELETQSNARKEEAKRLTQSAKTIDNRIKMLKSNLFNCMKITGKTKFTTNLFSFSIAKNGGKQALTIDGDVPEEYKKQNLGLQNKYKR
;
A
#
# COMPACT_ATOMS: atom_id res chain seq x y z
N MET A 1 -13.03 22.20 -3.50
CA MET A 1 -12.63 23.62 -3.54
C MET A 1 -11.33 23.67 -4.30
N ASN A 2 -11.25 24.51 -5.32
CA ASN A 2 -10.04 24.72 -6.11
C ASN A 2 -9.17 25.78 -5.41
N ILE A 3 -7.86 25.57 -5.36
CA ILE A 3 -6.90 26.52 -4.79
C ILE A 3 -6.82 27.79 -5.64
N TYR A 4 -7.06 27.67 -6.94
CA TYR A 4 -7.00 28.75 -7.90
C TYR A 4 -8.32 28.95 -8.63
N GLU A 5 -8.57 30.18 -9.06
CA GLU A 5 -9.58 30.42 -10.09
C GLU A 5 -9.01 29.94 -11.44
N LEU A 6 -9.67 28.91 -11.99
CA LEU A 6 -9.44 28.41 -13.34
C LEU A 6 -10.44 29.08 -14.29
N THR A 7 -10.00 29.33 -15.52
CA THR A 7 -10.93 29.71 -16.60
C THR A 7 -11.73 28.47 -17.02
N GLY A 8 -12.89 28.68 -17.65
CA GLY A 8 -13.85 27.60 -17.94
C GLY A 8 -13.25 26.38 -18.66
N ASN A 9 -12.30 26.58 -19.58
CA ASN A 9 -11.66 25.47 -20.30
C ASN A 9 -10.74 24.64 -19.39
N TYR A 10 -9.95 25.28 -18.51
CA TYR A 10 -9.09 24.57 -17.57
C TYR A 10 -9.90 23.91 -16.44
N GLU A 11 -11.01 24.51 -16.03
CA GLU A 11 -11.93 23.88 -15.08
C GLU A 11 -12.58 22.64 -15.69
N HIS A 12 -13.00 22.70 -16.96
CA HIS A 12 -13.51 21.53 -17.68
C HIS A 12 -12.45 20.42 -17.74
N LEU A 13 -11.22 20.75 -18.14
CA LEU A 13 -10.11 19.79 -18.18
C LEU A 13 -9.82 19.19 -16.79
N LEU A 14 -9.84 20.00 -15.74
CA LEU A 14 -9.67 19.52 -14.37
C LEU A 14 -10.76 18.52 -13.97
N ASN A 15 -12.00 18.75 -14.40
CA ASN A 15 -13.09 17.80 -14.15
C ASN A 15 -12.90 16.49 -14.93
N MET A 16 -12.47 16.57 -16.20
CA MET A 16 -12.15 15.37 -17.00
C MET A 16 -11.04 14.54 -16.36
N LEU A 17 -10.06 15.18 -15.71
CA LEU A 17 -8.97 14.49 -15.00
C LEU A 17 -9.44 13.65 -13.80
N TYR A 18 -10.66 13.86 -13.29
CA TYR A 18 -11.25 13.03 -12.23
C TYR A 18 -12.13 11.89 -12.75
N ASP A 19 -12.39 11.85 -14.05
CA ASP A 19 -13.21 10.82 -14.67
C ASP A 19 -12.31 9.66 -15.11
N GLU A 20 -12.50 8.48 -14.49
CA GLU A 20 -11.69 7.29 -14.76
C GLU A 20 -11.96 6.69 -16.15
N ASP A 21 -13.07 7.06 -16.80
CA ASP A 21 -13.45 6.59 -18.12
C ASP A 21 -12.89 7.47 -19.27
N VAL A 22 -12.29 8.62 -18.93
CA VAL A 22 -11.67 9.53 -19.90
C VAL A 22 -10.25 9.07 -20.19
N ASP A 23 -9.94 8.86 -21.47
CA ASP A 23 -8.59 8.50 -21.90
C ASP A 23 -7.64 9.71 -21.98
N GLU A 24 -6.34 9.41 -21.95
CA GLU A 24 -5.28 10.42 -22.01
C GLU A 24 -5.33 11.26 -23.29
N LYS A 25 -5.79 10.67 -24.40
CA LYS A 25 -5.88 11.39 -25.68
C LYS A 25 -6.95 12.48 -25.62
N ALA A 26 -8.13 12.19 -25.08
CA ALA A 26 -9.21 13.17 -24.93
C ALA A 26 -8.79 14.36 -24.04
N LEU A 27 -7.99 14.10 -23.00
CA LEU A 27 -7.41 15.15 -22.15
C LEU A 27 -6.43 16.03 -22.93
N LEU A 28 -5.52 15.42 -23.68
CA LEU A 28 -4.54 16.14 -24.50
C LEU A 28 -5.21 16.94 -25.62
N ASP A 29 -6.18 16.37 -26.32
CA ASP A 29 -6.96 17.05 -27.37
C ASP A 29 -7.68 18.28 -26.79
N THR A 30 -8.27 18.15 -25.59
CA THR A 30 -8.92 19.28 -24.90
C THR A 30 -7.91 20.37 -24.55
N LEU A 31 -6.75 19.99 -24.05
CA LEU A 31 -5.68 20.91 -23.66
C LEU A 31 -5.02 21.64 -24.84
N GLU A 32 -4.87 20.95 -25.97
CA GLU A 32 -4.41 21.53 -27.23
C GLU A 32 -5.45 22.52 -27.78
N SER A 33 -6.74 22.22 -27.65
CA SER A 33 -7.83 23.10 -28.11
C SER A 33 -7.95 24.41 -27.33
N ILE A 34 -7.31 24.53 -26.17
CA ILE A 34 -7.25 25.80 -25.43
C ILE A 34 -6.32 26.76 -26.18
N GLU A 35 -6.93 27.77 -26.78
CA GLU A 35 -6.25 28.90 -27.42
C GLU A 35 -5.75 29.90 -26.37
N GLY A 36 -4.62 30.55 -26.65
CA GLY A 36 -3.98 31.55 -25.79
C GLY A 36 -2.47 31.63 -26.03
N ASP A 37 -1.85 32.69 -25.52
CA ASP A 37 -0.40 32.83 -25.55
C ASP A 37 0.27 31.76 -24.66
N ILE A 38 1.54 31.48 -24.92
CA ILE A 38 2.23 30.37 -24.25
C ILE A 38 2.31 30.58 -22.73
N GLU A 39 2.39 31.83 -22.28
CA GLU A 39 2.35 32.24 -20.89
C GLU A 39 1.02 31.89 -20.22
N ASP A 40 -0.12 32.21 -20.86
CA ASP A 40 -1.45 31.90 -20.34
C ASP A 40 -1.68 30.39 -20.26
N LYS A 41 -1.15 29.66 -21.26
CA LYS A 41 -1.18 28.20 -21.22
C LYS A 41 -0.38 27.68 -20.04
N ALA A 42 0.87 28.09 -19.91
CA ALA A 42 1.74 27.67 -18.81
C ALA A 42 1.11 27.92 -17.42
N ASP A 43 0.46 29.07 -17.23
CA ASP A 43 -0.26 29.39 -16.00
C ASP A 43 -1.43 28.42 -15.73
N GLY A 44 -2.19 28.07 -16.77
CA GLY A 44 -3.26 27.06 -16.67
C GLY A 44 -2.75 25.68 -16.25
N TYR A 45 -1.65 25.21 -16.87
CA TYR A 45 -0.98 23.96 -16.46
C TYR A 45 -0.54 24.02 -15.00
N ALA A 46 0.13 25.10 -14.61
CA ALA A 46 0.67 25.23 -13.25
C ALA A 46 -0.44 25.16 -12.20
N LYS A 47 -1.59 25.81 -12.45
CA LYS A 47 -2.75 25.77 -11.55
C LYS A 47 -3.34 24.35 -11.44
N ILE A 48 -3.54 23.65 -12.56
CA ILE A 48 -4.05 22.25 -12.55
C ILE A 48 -3.10 21.32 -11.81
N ILE A 49 -1.80 21.38 -12.13
CA ILE A 49 -0.77 20.56 -11.47
C ILE A 49 -0.80 20.81 -9.97
N LYS A 50 -0.86 22.08 -9.55
CA LYS A 50 -0.83 22.43 -8.13
C LYS A 50 -2.06 21.95 -7.36
N GLU A 51 -3.23 21.99 -8.00
CA GLU A 51 -4.46 21.42 -7.46
C GLU A 51 -4.32 19.91 -7.25
N LEU A 52 -3.87 19.18 -8.28
CA LEU A 52 -3.67 17.73 -8.21
C LEU A 52 -2.61 17.32 -7.16
N GLU A 53 -1.50 18.05 -7.09
CA GLU A 53 -0.47 17.85 -6.06
C GLU A 53 -1.03 17.99 -4.65
N THR A 54 -1.84 19.03 -4.42
CA THR A 54 -2.40 19.31 -3.11
C THR A 54 -3.36 18.21 -2.68
N GLN A 55 -4.24 17.79 -3.58
CA GLN A 55 -5.14 16.69 -3.28
C GLN A 55 -4.41 15.35 -3.11
N SER A 56 -3.39 15.07 -3.93
CA SER A 56 -2.54 13.88 -3.80
C SER A 56 -1.87 13.85 -2.42
N ASN A 57 -1.32 14.98 -1.98
CA ASN A 57 -0.67 15.11 -0.68
C ASN A 57 -1.65 14.94 0.47
N ALA A 58 -2.82 15.58 0.41
CA ALA A 58 -3.87 15.42 1.42
C ALA A 58 -4.35 13.97 1.54
N ARG A 59 -4.57 13.29 0.41
CA ARG A 59 -4.94 11.86 0.38
C ARG A 59 -3.84 10.98 0.97
N LYS A 60 -2.57 11.24 0.65
CA LYS A 60 -1.43 10.49 1.22
C LYS A 60 -1.30 10.68 2.73
N GLU A 61 -1.50 11.90 3.21
CA GLU A 61 -1.48 12.20 4.65
C GLU A 61 -2.61 11.44 5.38
N GLU A 62 -3.82 11.46 4.82
CA GLU A 62 -4.95 10.75 5.41
C GLU A 62 -4.74 9.23 5.36
N ALA A 63 -4.23 8.69 4.25
CA ALA A 63 -3.87 7.28 4.14
C ALA A 63 -2.82 6.87 5.19
N LYS A 64 -1.82 7.72 5.44
CA LYS A 64 -0.83 7.51 6.51
C LYS A 64 -1.48 7.49 7.89
N ARG A 65 -2.40 8.42 8.17
CA ARG A 65 -3.16 8.48 9.43
C ARG A 65 -3.99 7.21 9.64
N LEU A 66 -4.73 6.78 8.62
CA LEU A 66 -5.55 5.57 8.65
C LEU A 66 -4.70 4.31 8.84
N THR A 67 -3.57 4.21 8.14
CA THR A 67 -2.62 3.09 8.29
C THR A 67 -2.07 3.01 9.71
N GLN A 68 -1.71 4.15 10.30
CA GLN A 68 -1.22 4.21 11.68
C GLN A 68 -2.32 3.84 12.70
N SER A 69 -3.56 4.24 12.43
CA SER A 69 -4.73 3.84 13.22
C SER A 69 -4.94 2.32 13.17
N ALA A 70 -4.93 1.72 11.97
CA ALA A 70 -5.03 0.28 11.77
C ALA A 70 -3.93 -0.48 12.53
N LYS A 71 -2.68 -0.02 12.44
CA LYS A 71 -1.55 -0.59 13.18
C LYS A 71 -1.76 -0.58 14.70
N THR A 72 -2.40 0.47 15.23
CA THR A 72 -2.73 0.54 16.66
C THR A 72 -3.75 -0.51 17.05
N ILE A 73 -4.78 -0.73 16.22
CA ILE A 73 -5.79 -1.77 16.42
C ILE A 73 -5.13 -3.16 16.35
N ASP A 74 -4.28 -3.41 15.36
CA ASP A 74 -3.54 -4.67 15.22
C ASP A 74 -2.70 -4.99 16.46
N ASN A 75 -2.02 -3.99 17.01
CA ASN A 75 -1.25 -4.14 18.25
C ASN A 75 -2.13 -4.49 19.44
N ARG A 76 -3.32 -3.87 19.56
CA ARG A 76 -4.30 -4.21 20.60
C ARG A 76 -4.82 -5.63 20.43
N ILE A 77 -5.11 -6.07 19.20
CA ILE A 77 -5.51 -7.45 18.91
C ILE A 77 -4.40 -8.44 19.33
N LYS A 78 -3.14 -8.15 18.98
CA LYS A 78 -1.98 -8.97 19.38
C LYS A 78 -1.85 -9.05 20.90
N MET A 79 -1.98 -7.93 21.59
CA MET A 79 -1.95 -7.87 23.06
C MET A 79 -3.04 -8.76 23.67
N LEU A 80 -4.29 -8.65 23.20
CA LEU A 80 -5.41 -9.45 23.69
C LEU A 80 -5.21 -10.95 23.44
N LYS A 81 -4.72 -11.33 22.24
CA LYS A 81 -4.37 -12.72 21.92
C LYS A 81 -3.27 -13.26 22.84
N SER A 82 -2.22 -12.47 23.08
CA SER A 82 -1.12 -12.83 23.98
C SER A 82 -1.59 -13.02 25.42
N ASN A 83 -2.41 -12.09 25.92
CA ASN A 83 -2.98 -12.19 27.26
C ASN A 83 -3.85 -13.44 27.42
N LEU A 84 -4.74 -13.72 26.45
CA LEU A 84 -5.55 -14.94 26.47
C LEU A 84 -4.68 -16.20 26.45
N PHE A 85 -3.64 -16.24 25.60
CA PHE A 85 -2.70 -17.33 25.53
C PHE A 85 -1.98 -17.57 26.87
N ASN A 86 -1.54 -16.51 27.55
CA ASN A 86 -0.90 -16.60 28.87
C ASN A 86 -1.88 -17.12 29.93
N CYS A 87 -3.12 -16.64 29.94
CA CYS A 87 -4.17 -17.16 30.83
C CYS A 87 -4.44 -18.66 30.59
N MET A 88 -4.50 -19.09 29.32
CA MET A 88 -4.65 -20.51 28.96
C MET A 88 -3.47 -21.36 29.47
N LYS A 89 -2.24 -20.84 29.39
CA LYS A 89 -1.04 -21.52 29.92
C LYS A 89 -1.07 -21.63 31.44
N ILE A 90 -1.32 -20.53 32.15
CA ILE A 90 -1.33 -20.49 33.62
C ILE A 90 -2.40 -21.44 34.18
N THR A 91 -3.58 -21.47 33.56
CA THR A 91 -4.68 -22.33 34.00
C THR A 91 -4.59 -23.78 33.51
N GLY A 92 -3.61 -24.10 32.65
CA GLY A 92 -3.50 -25.42 32.02
C GLY A 92 -4.60 -25.76 31.01
N LYS A 93 -5.52 -24.82 30.71
CA LYS A 93 -6.62 -25.02 29.74
C LYS A 93 -6.12 -24.82 28.31
N THR A 94 -5.46 -25.84 27.76
CA THR A 94 -4.84 -25.79 26.44
C THR A 94 -5.83 -25.84 25.27
N LYS A 95 -7.07 -26.32 25.49
CA LYS A 95 -8.17 -26.32 24.52
C LYS A 95 -9.52 -26.21 25.22
N PHE A 96 -10.40 -25.36 24.73
CA PHE A 96 -11.77 -25.24 25.21
C PHE A 96 -12.67 -24.55 24.18
N THR A 97 -13.99 -24.69 24.34
CA THR A 97 -15.00 -24.05 23.48
C THR A 97 -15.99 -23.30 24.37
N THR A 98 -16.44 -22.14 23.89
CA THR A 98 -17.54 -21.36 24.46
C THR A 98 -18.78 -21.50 23.57
N ASN A 99 -19.88 -20.85 23.92
CA ASN A 99 -21.08 -20.86 23.09
C ASN A 99 -20.82 -20.32 21.65
N LEU A 100 -19.84 -19.44 21.47
CA LEU A 100 -19.61 -18.73 20.20
C LEU A 100 -18.26 -19.05 19.55
N PHE A 101 -17.26 -19.51 20.31
CA PHE A 101 -15.88 -19.62 19.82
C PHE A 101 -15.17 -20.84 20.35
N SER A 102 -14.21 -21.37 19.58
CA SER A 102 -13.32 -22.45 20.01
C SER A 102 -11.88 -21.95 20.08
N PHE A 103 -11.16 -22.38 21.11
CA PHE A 103 -9.80 -21.96 21.40
C PHE A 103 -8.91 -23.18 21.61
N SER A 104 -7.70 -23.11 21.05
CA SER A 104 -6.65 -24.10 21.29
C SER A 104 -5.28 -23.43 21.18
N ILE A 105 -4.36 -23.79 22.08
CA ILE A 105 -2.95 -23.47 21.91
C ILE A 105 -2.39 -24.36 20.80
N ALA A 106 -1.96 -23.76 19.70
CA ALA A 106 -1.25 -24.47 18.66
C ALA A 106 0.09 -24.99 19.20
N LYS A 107 0.42 -26.25 18.92
CA LYS A 107 1.81 -26.71 19.00
C LYS A 107 2.60 -25.96 17.93
N ASN A 108 3.87 -25.62 18.21
CA ASN A 108 4.72 -24.94 17.23
C ASN A 108 4.67 -25.69 15.89
N GLY A 109 4.07 -25.07 14.88
CA GLY A 109 3.90 -25.64 13.55
C GLY A 109 5.09 -25.25 12.69
N GLY A 110 5.88 -26.24 12.30
CA GLY A 110 7.04 -26.11 11.42
C GLY A 110 7.78 -27.44 11.37
N LYS A 111 8.41 -27.77 10.23
CA LYS A 111 9.33 -28.90 10.20
C LYS A 111 10.45 -28.58 11.21
N GLN A 112 10.66 -29.47 12.17
CA GLN A 112 11.83 -29.40 13.05
C GLN A 112 13.07 -29.29 12.16
N ALA A 113 13.99 -28.36 12.49
CA ALA A 113 15.24 -28.26 11.76
C ALA A 113 15.92 -29.63 11.78
N LEU A 114 16.20 -30.21 10.61
CA LEU A 114 17.04 -31.40 10.51
C LEU A 114 18.45 -30.97 10.87
N THR A 115 18.98 -31.47 11.98
CA THR A 115 20.42 -31.45 12.23
C THR A 115 21.02 -32.49 11.28
N ILE A 116 21.84 -32.05 10.33
CA ILE A 116 22.58 -32.98 9.46
C ILE A 116 23.95 -33.16 10.13
N ASP A 117 24.12 -34.29 10.80
CA ASP A 117 25.41 -34.71 11.33
C ASP A 117 26.21 -35.38 10.21
N GLY A 118 26.71 -34.58 9.25
CA GLY A 118 27.49 -35.08 8.11
C GLY A 118 27.48 -34.16 6.88
N ASP A 119 28.25 -34.54 5.85
CA ASP A 119 28.27 -33.82 4.58
C ASP A 119 26.95 -34.02 3.82
N VAL A 120 26.31 -32.93 3.44
CA VAL A 120 25.10 -32.94 2.61
C VAL A 120 25.49 -33.34 1.19
N PRO A 121 24.91 -34.39 0.59
CA PRO A 121 25.13 -34.72 -0.82
C PRO A 121 24.79 -33.55 -1.75
N GLU A 122 25.56 -33.36 -2.82
CA GLU A 122 25.38 -32.24 -3.77
C GLU A 122 23.98 -32.19 -4.38
N GLU A 123 23.33 -33.34 -4.56
CA GLU A 123 21.95 -33.48 -5.06
C GLU A 123 20.89 -32.79 -4.18
N TYR A 124 21.20 -32.52 -2.91
CA TYR A 124 20.31 -31.82 -1.97
C TYR A 124 20.70 -30.35 -1.73
N LYS A 125 21.76 -29.84 -2.38
CA LYS A 125 22.19 -28.43 -2.29
C LYS A 125 21.50 -27.59 -3.37
N LYS A 126 20.71 -26.60 -2.96
CA LYS A 126 20.17 -25.60 -3.91
C LYS A 126 21.30 -24.68 -4.40
N GLN A 127 21.62 -24.72 -5.69
CA GLN A 127 22.46 -23.69 -6.32
C GLN A 127 21.63 -22.43 -6.61
N ASN A 128 21.99 -21.32 -5.97
CA ASN A 128 21.53 -19.99 -6.37
C ASN A 128 22.47 -19.44 -7.45
N LEU A 129 22.07 -19.49 -8.72
CA LEU A 129 22.76 -18.78 -9.79
C LEU A 129 22.32 -17.30 -9.79
N GLY A 130 23.05 -16.46 -9.05
CA GLY A 130 22.93 -15.02 -9.18
C GLY A 130 23.55 -14.56 -10.51
N LEU A 131 22.71 -14.07 -11.44
CA LEU A 131 23.17 -13.38 -12.64
C LEU A 131 23.90 -12.09 -12.22
N GLN A 132 25.23 -12.08 -12.34
CA GLN A 132 25.98 -10.82 -12.27
C GLN A 132 25.80 -10.06 -13.58
N ASN A 133 24.96 -9.02 -13.55
CA ASN A 133 24.82 -8.07 -14.66
C ASN A 133 26.16 -7.35 -14.89
N LYS A 134 26.96 -7.87 -15.84
CA LYS A 134 28.18 -7.22 -16.36
C LYS A 134 27.85 -6.37 -17.58
N TYR A 135 27.10 -5.30 -17.42
CA TYR A 135 27.17 -4.18 -18.38
C TYR A 135 27.01 -2.86 -17.62
N LYS A 136 28.17 -2.27 -17.29
CA LYS A 136 28.31 -0.85 -16.99
C LYS A 136 29.00 -0.25 -18.21
N ARG A 137 28.27 0.51 -19.02
CA ARG A 137 28.79 1.57 -19.88
C ARG A 137 27.87 2.76 -19.69
#